data_AF-A0A1G4AGE2-F1
#
_entry.id   AF-A0A1G4AGE2-F1
#
_cell.length_a   1.000
_cell.length_b   1.000
_cell.length_c   1.000
_cell.angle_alpha   90.00
_cell.angle_beta   90.00
_cell.angle_gamma   90.00
#
_symmetry.space_group_name_H-M   'P 1'
#
loop_
_entity.id
_entity.type
_entity.pdbx_description
1 polymer ?
#
loop_
_entity_poly.entity_id
_entity_poly.type
_entity_poly.pdbx_seq_one_letter_code
_entity_poly.pdbx_strand_id
1 'polypeptide(L)'
;MAALIGIGLYGQTTLTSGTYTGQSYPGDVIIASGNTVTFSGGTTFAGVNLTLNSSAILNWDQNDVLAGKVVVFNSGANLTAGAGNTLTFDSISTASGDLSIISSNAGASFINQGSLTHSVSFNNGSLYAPTFTNQGAITSTGASSTLFLGNSASELFTNAASGTITADGTNVVINLLGVDNQGTLLAQNNGQLRFSGPNTTAELGNVQVASGGRALLNGTLDNSSATLSAITGGTFELFGGTIDGGTIAALGFTTSGGTVNNASFTGAVTHATSSSVTFSGTTSYTGATATFASAGSVNIGASGTFTVDSASTVSGDLSIASTAAGASFINQGSLTHNVSFNNGSLYAPTFTNQGAITATGASSTLFLGNSASELFTNAASGTITQAGGTISLGSGLFTNLGTIDVQTGTFQAGSNLHDALGGLIKGSGTINGDLFVDGGTLAPGSSIGTLTFTNTDFTTTTASVLQIELSGSSSDQLVFQNPTSVVNIGTGLLDLNLVLLGAPTLSATYNLLSISSGGSGISGYFAGLPNSGDLLTASYLGTPYSFSVSYSTNTIQLATVPEPGMAALLGAGLGWLIVRGMRRRRG
;
A
#
# COMPACT_ATOMS: atom_id res chain seq x y z
N MET A 1 -61.42 -45.87 -37.80
CA MET A 1 -60.15 -46.61 -37.77
C MET A 1 -59.06 -45.57 -37.93
N ALA A 2 -58.22 -45.41 -36.90
CA ALA A 2 -57.42 -44.22 -36.64
C ALA A 2 -56.33 -43.96 -37.70
N ALA A 3 -56.14 -42.68 -38.04
CA ALA A 3 -55.01 -42.19 -38.81
C ALA A 3 -53.72 -42.43 -38.01
N LEU A 4 -52.81 -43.21 -38.59
CA LEU A 4 -51.47 -43.42 -38.08
C LEU A 4 -50.71 -42.10 -38.25
N ILE A 5 -50.56 -41.35 -37.16
CA ILE A 5 -49.68 -40.17 -37.10
C ILE A 5 -48.26 -40.71 -37.29
N GLY A 6 -47.69 -40.46 -38.47
CA GLY A 6 -46.31 -40.76 -38.79
C GLY A 6 -45.40 -39.93 -37.89
N ILE A 7 -44.90 -40.56 -36.84
CA ILE A 7 -43.78 -40.04 -36.04
C ILE A 7 -42.57 -40.14 -36.97
N GLY A 8 -42.26 -39.08 -37.71
CA GLY A 8 -41.05 -39.02 -38.51
C GLY A 8 -39.84 -39.13 -37.57
N LEU A 9 -39.16 -40.27 -37.57
CA LEU A 9 -37.77 -40.34 -37.16
C LEU A 9 -36.99 -39.52 -38.19
N TYR A 10 -36.88 -38.22 -37.97
CA TYR A 10 -36.05 -37.38 -38.81
C TYR A 10 -34.58 -37.74 -38.54
N GLY A 11 -33.98 -38.42 -39.52
CA GLY A 11 -32.62 -38.92 -39.44
C GLY A 11 -31.58 -37.79 -39.31
N GLN A 12 -30.49 -38.11 -38.63
CA GLN A 12 -29.30 -37.27 -38.55
C GLN A 12 -28.61 -37.21 -39.93
N THR A 13 -28.26 -36.01 -40.39
CA THR A 13 -27.54 -35.78 -41.65
C THR A 13 -26.09 -35.40 -41.37
N THR A 14 -25.15 -36.22 -41.86
CA THR A 14 -23.72 -35.90 -41.78
C THR A 14 -23.25 -35.22 -43.06
N LEU A 15 -22.70 -34.02 -42.92
CA LEU A 15 -22.18 -33.19 -44.01
C LEU A 15 -20.65 -33.24 -44.04
N THR A 16 -20.10 -33.39 -45.25
CA THR A 16 -18.67 -33.29 -45.55
C THR A 16 -18.36 -31.97 -46.24
N SER A 17 -17.07 -31.67 -46.45
CA SER A 17 -16.62 -30.39 -47.00
C SER A 17 -17.37 -29.99 -48.28
N GLY A 18 -17.83 -28.74 -48.33
CA GLY A 18 -18.57 -28.21 -49.47
C GLY A 18 -19.45 -27.01 -49.13
N THR A 19 -20.00 -26.39 -50.18
CA THR A 19 -20.97 -25.29 -50.06
C THR A 19 -22.38 -25.83 -50.31
N TYR A 20 -23.29 -25.56 -49.38
CA TYR A 20 -24.68 -25.99 -49.43
C TYR A 20 -25.56 -24.74 -49.52
N THR A 21 -26.22 -24.57 -50.67
CA THR A 21 -26.97 -23.36 -50.99
C THR A 21 -28.46 -23.67 -51.10
N GLY A 22 -29.28 -23.00 -50.27
CA GLY A 22 -30.74 -23.13 -50.28
C GLY A 22 -31.26 -24.52 -49.92
N GLN A 23 -30.49 -25.32 -49.19
CA GLN A 23 -30.87 -26.68 -48.80
C GLN A 23 -31.71 -26.68 -47.52
N SER A 24 -32.64 -27.63 -47.36
CA SER A 24 -33.38 -27.82 -46.10
C SER A 24 -33.24 -29.25 -45.62
N TYR A 25 -32.52 -29.45 -44.51
CA TYR A 25 -32.32 -30.77 -43.92
C TYR A 25 -33.43 -31.09 -42.93
N PRO A 26 -34.08 -32.26 -43.02
CA PRO A 26 -35.29 -32.53 -42.24
C PRO A 26 -35.00 -32.93 -40.78
N GLY A 27 -33.75 -33.22 -40.41
CA GLY A 27 -33.36 -33.67 -39.07
C GLY A 27 -32.13 -32.94 -38.54
N ASP A 28 -31.47 -33.56 -37.55
CA ASP A 28 -30.25 -33.04 -36.94
C ASP A 28 -29.10 -33.01 -37.94
N VAL A 29 -28.13 -32.11 -37.76
CA VAL A 29 -26.97 -31.97 -38.64
C VAL A 29 -25.68 -32.25 -37.88
N ILE A 30 -24.80 -33.04 -38.49
CA ILE A 30 -23.41 -33.22 -38.07
C ILE A 30 -22.48 -32.70 -39.16
N ILE A 31 -21.51 -31.89 -38.81
CA ILE A 31 -20.36 -31.60 -39.67
C ILE A 31 -19.26 -32.61 -39.34
N ALA A 32 -18.82 -33.38 -40.33
CA ALA A 32 -17.81 -34.43 -40.15
C ALA A 32 -16.46 -33.87 -39.68
N SER A 33 -15.67 -34.67 -38.96
CA SER A 33 -14.37 -34.24 -38.42
C SER A 33 -13.43 -33.74 -39.51
N GLY A 34 -12.74 -32.63 -39.28
CA GLY A 34 -11.80 -32.03 -40.22
C GLY A 34 -12.42 -31.47 -41.51
N ASN A 35 -13.75 -31.40 -41.60
CA ASN A 35 -14.42 -30.89 -42.79
C ASN A 35 -14.82 -29.42 -42.64
N THR A 36 -14.80 -28.69 -43.76
CA THR A 36 -15.23 -27.29 -43.84
C THR A 36 -16.49 -27.18 -44.67
N VAL A 37 -17.59 -26.82 -44.04
CA VAL A 37 -18.92 -26.71 -44.65
C VAL A 37 -19.35 -25.25 -44.67
N THR A 38 -19.88 -24.79 -45.80
CA THR A 38 -20.44 -23.44 -45.94
C THR A 38 -21.95 -23.53 -46.16
N PHE A 39 -22.73 -22.85 -45.32
CA PHE A 39 -24.17 -22.67 -45.53
C PHE A 39 -24.40 -21.30 -46.16
N SER A 40 -25.14 -21.27 -47.28
CA SER A 40 -25.52 -20.04 -47.96
C SER A 40 -26.91 -20.13 -48.57
N GLY A 41 -27.45 -19.01 -49.07
CA GLY A 41 -28.70 -18.99 -49.83
C GLY A 41 -29.94 -19.49 -49.10
N GLY A 42 -29.97 -19.38 -47.76
CA GLY A 42 -31.10 -19.82 -46.94
C GLY A 42 -31.05 -21.31 -46.58
N THR A 43 -29.87 -21.91 -46.48
CA THR A 43 -29.73 -23.30 -46.05
C THR A 43 -30.12 -23.46 -44.58
N THR A 44 -31.02 -24.41 -44.28
CA THR A 44 -31.61 -24.62 -42.94
C THR A 44 -31.62 -26.10 -42.54
N PHE A 45 -31.86 -26.37 -41.26
CA PHE A 45 -32.14 -27.71 -40.76
C PHE A 45 -33.26 -27.69 -39.71
N ALA A 46 -34.17 -28.65 -39.78
CA ALA A 46 -35.33 -28.73 -38.89
C ALA A 46 -35.00 -29.38 -37.55
N GLY A 47 -34.01 -30.27 -37.49
CA GLY A 47 -33.55 -30.90 -36.25
C GLY A 47 -33.07 -29.91 -35.19
N VAL A 48 -33.10 -30.33 -33.94
CA VAL A 48 -32.71 -29.50 -32.81
C VAL A 48 -31.19 -29.38 -32.72
N ASN A 49 -30.47 -30.44 -33.10
CA ASN A 49 -29.04 -30.55 -32.85
C ASN A 49 -28.20 -30.20 -34.08
N LEU A 50 -27.16 -29.39 -33.87
CA LEU A 50 -26.04 -29.19 -34.78
C LEU A 50 -24.75 -29.60 -34.05
N THR A 51 -24.08 -30.63 -34.52
CA THR A 51 -22.79 -31.07 -33.96
C THR A 51 -21.66 -30.75 -34.92
N LEU A 52 -20.66 -30.00 -34.45
CA LEU A 52 -19.39 -29.81 -35.13
C LEU A 52 -18.39 -30.81 -34.55
N ASN A 53 -18.00 -31.82 -35.33
CA ASN A 53 -16.99 -32.80 -34.88
C ASN A 53 -15.59 -32.18 -34.78
N SER A 54 -14.63 -32.95 -34.28
CA SER A 54 -13.25 -32.47 -34.08
C SER A 54 -12.71 -31.78 -35.33
N SER A 55 -12.21 -30.56 -35.17
CA SER A 55 -11.64 -29.73 -36.23
C SER A 55 -12.59 -29.42 -37.40
N ALA A 56 -13.91 -29.56 -37.21
CA ALA A 56 -14.90 -29.17 -38.21
C ALA A 56 -15.08 -27.65 -38.24
N ILE A 57 -15.27 -27.08 -39.42
CA ILE A 57 -15.53 -25.66 -39.61
C ILE A 57 -16.90 -25.50 -40.28
N LEU A 58 -17.80 -24.74 -39.67
CA LEU A 58 -19.03 -24.29 -40.31
C LEU A 58 -18.92 -22.79 -40.61
N ASN A 59 -18.96 -22.44 -41.89
CA ASN A 59 -19.07 -21.07 -42.36
C ASN A 59 -20.55 -20.74 -42.59
N TRP A 60 -21.10 -19.87 -41.76
CA TRP A 60 -22.46 -19.37 -41.87
C TRP A 60 -22.47 -18.13 -42.78
N ASP A 61 -22.56 -18.36 -44.09
CA ASP A 61 -22.51 -17.31 -45.12
C ASP A 61 -23.92 -16.87 -45.54
N GLN A 62 -24.73 -16.51 -44.54
CA GLN A 62 -26.10 -16.03 -44.68
C GLN A 62 -26.58 -15.33 -43.40
N ASN A 63 -27.63 -14.51 -43.49
CA ASN A 63 -28.32 -13.98 -42.31
C ASN A 63 -29.34 -14.99 -41.80
N ASP A 64 -29.29 -15.35 -40.51
CA ASP A 64 -30.30 -16.24 -39.94
C ASP A 64 -30.36 -16.20 -38.40
N VAL A 65 -31.41 -16.83 -37.87
CA VAL A 65 -31.59 -17.11 -36.45
C VAL A 65 -31.59 -18.63 -36.23
N LEU A 66 -30.62 -19.13 -35.48
CA LEU A 66 -30.71 -20.46 -34.89
C LEU A 66 -31.77 -20.39 -33.78
N ALA A 67 -32.99 -20.82 -34.10
CA ALA A 67 -34.12 -20.80 -33.18
C ALA A 67 -34.30 -22.16 -32.48
N GLY A 68 -34.22 -22.17 -31.14
CA GLY A 68 -34.33 -23.39 -30.33
C GLY A 68 -33.32 -24.48 -30.67
N LYS A 69 -32.11 -24.11 -31.12
CA LYS A 69 -31.08 -25.07 -31.53
C LYS A 69 -30.11 -25.38 -30.40
N VAL A 70 -29.56 -26.59 -30.42
CA VAL A 70 -28.47 -27.04 -29.55
C VAL A 70 -27.24 -27.25 -30.43
N VAL A 71 -26.20 -26.45 -30.22
CA VAL A 71 -24.94 -26.51 -30.97
C VAL A 71 -23.85 -27.12 -30.10
N VAL A 72 -23.19 -28.16 -30.58
CA VAL A 72 -22.11 -28.84 -29.85
C VAL A 72 -20.80 -28.68 -30.60
N PHE A 73 -19.80 -28.12 -29.92
CA PHE A 73 -18.44 -27.94 -30.43
C PHE A 73 -17.53 -29.03 -29.85
N ASN A 74 -17.01 -29.90 -30.70
CA ASN A 74 -15.91 -30.80 -30.31
C ASN A 74 -14.55 -30.12 -30.51
N SER A 75 -13.48 -30.78 -30.06
CA SER A 75 -12.13 -30.21 -30.05
C SER A 75 -11.73 -29.53 -31.38
N GLY A 76 -11.36 -28.26 -31.30
CA GLY A 76 -10.90 -27.44 -32.42
C GLY A 76 -11.96 -27.13 -33.48
N ALA A 77 -13.24 -27.40 -33.21
CA ALA A 77 -14.33 -27.04 -34.11
C ALA A 77 -14.61 -25.53 -34.08
N ASN A 78 -14.98 -24.94 -35.22
CA ASN A 78 -15.25 -23.51 -35.33
C ASN A 78 -16.56 -23.22 -36.06
N LEU A 79 -17.26 -22.18 -35.60
CA LEU A 79 -18.37 -21.55 -36.30
C LEU A 79 -17.95 -20.14 -36.71
N THR A 80 -18.10 -19.80 -37.99
CA THR A 80 -17.76 -18.49 -38.53
C THR A 80 -18.97 -17.87 -39.22
N ALA A 81 -19.02 -16.53 -39.29
CA ALA A 81 -20.04 -15.80 -40.06
C ALA A 81 -19.41 -15.16 -41.29
N GLY A 82 -20.09 -15.22 -42.43
CA GLY A 82 -19.64 -14.61 -43.69
C GLY A 82 -19.61 -13.07 -43.64
N ALA A 83 -19.00 -12.46 -44.65
CA ALA A 83 -18.86 -11.00 -44.72
C ALA A 83 -20.24 -10.30 -44.79
N GLY A 84 -20.45 -9.30 -43.93
CA GLY A 84 -21.73 -8.57 -43.82
C GLY A 84 -22.92 -9.38 -43.30
N ASN A 85 -22.71 -10.63 -42.87
CA ASN A 85 -23.77 -11.50 -42.38
C ASN A 85 -23.89 -11.46 -40.86
N THR A 86 -25.10 -11.64 -40.36
CA THR A 86 -25.45 -11.73 -38.95
C THR A 86 -26.01 -13.12 -38.62
N LEU A 87 -25.40 -13.80 -37.64
CA LEU A 87 -25.95 -15.03 -37.07
C LEU A 87 -26.44 -14.79 -35.65
N THR A 88 -27.69 -15.15 -35.38
CA THR A 88 -28.31 -15.00 -34.06
C THR A 88 -28.60 -16.36 -33.43
N PHE A 89 -28.22 -16.54 -32.17
CA PHE A 89 -28.78 -17.58 -31.29
C PHE A 89 -29.97 -16.98 -30.56
N ASP A 90 -31.16 -17.56 -30.71
CA ASP A 90 -32.34 -17.07 -29.99
C ASP A 90 -32.29 -17.37 -28.48
N SER A 91 -33.29 -16.90 -27.74
CA SER A 91 -33.31 -16.97 -26.27
C SER A 91 -33.35 -18.37 -25.68
N ILE A 92 -33.71 -19.38 -26.48
CA ILE A 92 -33.77 -20.78 -26.03
C ILE A 92 -32.68 -21.64 -26.67
N SER A 93 -31.86 -21.08 -27.56
CA SER A 93 -30.74 -21.80 -28.17
C SER A 93 -29.58 -21.93 -27.21
N THR A 94 -28.84 -23.04 -27.35
CA THR A 94 -27.66 -23.34 -26.53
C THR A 94 -26.48 -23.70 -27.41
N ALA A 95 -25.27 -23.34 -26.97
CA ALA A 95 -24.02 -23.80 -27.54
C ALA A 95 -23.10 -24.31 -26.42
N SER A 96 -22.47 -25.47 -26.59
CA SER A 96 -21.58 -26.03 -25.56
C SER A 96 -20.39 -26.79 -26.11
N GLY A 97 -19.41 -27.09 -25.25
CA GLY A 97 -18.21 -27.85 -25.58
C GLY A 97 -16.98 -26.97 -25.76
N ASP A 98 -16.16 -27.26 -26.76
CA ASP A 98 -14.98 -26.49 -27.13
C ASP A 98 -15.36 -25.21 -27.88
N LEU A 99 -16.07 -24.34 -27.18
CA LEU A 99 -16.78 -23.20 -27.75
C LEU A 99 -15.84 -22.25 -28.52
N SER A 100 -15.97 -22.23 -29.85
CA SER A 100 -15.22 -21.34 -30.74
C SER A 100 -16.12 -20.75 -31.83
N ILE A 101 -16.56 -19.51 -31.62
CA ILE A 101 -17.37 -18.73 -32.56
C ILE A 101 -16.54 -17.52 -32.97
N ILE A 102 -15.97 -17.58 -34.16
CA ILE A 102 -14.89 -16.68 -34.58
C ILE A 102 -15.14 -16.16 -36.00
N SER A 103 -15.01 -14.86 -36.21
CA SER A 103 -15.02 -14.29 -37.55
C SER A 103 -14.11 -13.08 -37.65
N SER A 104 -13.31 -13.02 -38.70
CA SER A 104 -12.54 -11.83 -39.10
C SER A 104 -13.09 -11.22 -40.40
N ASN A 105 -14.24 -11.71 -40.88
CA ASN A 105 -14.83 -11.24 -42.13
C ASN A 105 -15.44 -9.84 -41.90
N ALA A 106 -15.15 -8.90 -42.80
CA ALA A 106 -15.63 -7.53 -42.67
C ALA A 106 -17.16 -7.47 -42.50
N GLY A 107 -17.63 -6.75 -41.49
CA GLY A 107 -19.06 -6.58 -41.19
C GLY A 107 -19.79 -7.83 -40.68
N ALA A 108 -19.07 -8.93 -40.39
CA ALA A 108 -19.70 -10.08 -39.76
C ALA A 108 -20.17 -9.74 -38.33
N SER A 109 -21.34 -10.27 -37.95
CA SER A 109 -21.97 -10.02 -36.67
C SER A 109 -22.51 -11.30 -36.03
N PHE A 110 -22.34 -11.42 -34.71
CA PHE A 110 -22.98 -12.46 -33.90
C PHE A 110 -23.84 -11.83 -32.80
N ILE A 111 -25.03 -12.39 -32.60
CA ILE A 111 -25.93 -12.02 -31.52
C ILE A 111 -26.25 -13.26 -30.70
N ASN A 112 -25.91 -13.25 -29.41
CA ASN A 112 -26.32 -14.29 -28.48
C ASN A 112 -27.49 -13.80 -27.63
N GLN A 113 -28.68 -14.38 -27.80
CA GLN A 113 -29.79 -14.21 -26.84
C GLN A 113 -29.96 -15.43 -25.92
N GLY A 114 -29.31 -16.55 -26.26
CA GLY A 114 -29.41 -17.84 -25.57
C GLY A 114 -28.27 -18.09 -24.59
N SER A 115 -27.83 -19.35 -24.48
CA SER A 115 -26.77 -19.76 -23.55
C SER A 115 -25.57 -20.37 -24.27
N LEU A 116 -24.40 -19.74 -24.14
CA LEU A 116 -23.13 -20.25 -24.66
C LEU A 116 -22.25 -20.71 -23.49
N THR A 117 -21.80 -21.96 -23.50
CA THR A 117 -21.00 -22.54 -22.41
C THR A 117 -19.70 -23.16 -22.93
N HIS A 118 -18.55 -22.61 -22.54
CA HIS A 118 -17.27 -23.32 -22.70
C HIS A 118 -17.08 -24.26 -21.50
N SER A 119 -17.05 -25.57 -21.75
CA SER A 119 -17.06 -26.60 -20.68
C SER A 119 -15.89 -27.57 -20.75
N VAL A 120 -14.87 -27.29 -21.56
CA VAL A 120 -13.74 -28.18 -21.79
C VAL A 120 -12.56 -27.77 -20.92
N SER A 121 -12.10 -28.69 -20.08
CA SER A 121 -10.92 -28.46 -19.22
C SER A 121 -9.61 -28.53 -20.02
N PHE A 122 -8.58 -27.79 -19.58
CA PHE A 122 -7.24 -27.78 -20.18
C PHE A 122 -7.21 -27.37 -21.66
N ASN A 123 -8.23 -26.64 -22.11
CA ASN A 123 -8.32 -26.13 -23.47
C ASN A 123 -8.84 -24.68 -23.45
N ASN A 124 -8.73 -24.00 -24.59
CA ASN A 124 -9.19 -22.63 -24.72
C ASN A 124 -10.31 -22.52 -25.74
N GLY A 125 -11.27 -21.63 -25.48
CA GLY A 125 -12.32 -21.23 -26.41
C GLY A 125 -12.20 -19.76 -26.81
N SER A 126 -12.90 -19.37 -27.87
CA SER A 126 -12.84 -17.99 -28.40
C SER A 126 -14.19 -17.52 -28.92
N LEU A 127 -14.60 -16.32 -28.55
CA LEU A 127 -15.79 -15.64 -29.06
C LEU A 127 -15.40 -14.25 -29.57
N TYR A 128 -15.34 -14.08 -30.88
CA TYR A 128 -15.07 -12.77 -31.48
C TYR A 128 -15.62 -12.62 -32.89
N ALA A 129 -15.98 -11.39 -33.23
CA ALA A 129 -16.33 -10.91 -34.55
C ALA A 129 -16.14 -9.39 -34.59
N PRO A 130 -16.16 -8.74 -35.76
CA PRO A 130 -16.20 -7.28 -35.84
C PRO A 130 -17.30 -6.67 -34.95
N THR A 131 -18.45 -7.35 -34.86
CA THR A 131 -19.49 -7.04 -33.87
C THR A 131 -19.96 -8.31 -33.21
N PHE A 132 -19.85 -8.39 -31.88
CA PHE A 132 -20.40 -9.46 -31.08
C PHE A 132 -21.27 -8.86 -29.98
N THR A 133 -22.54 -9.22 -29.92
CA THR A 133 -23.48 -8.72 -28.90
C THR A 133 -24.02 -9.88 -28.07
N ASN A 134 -23.71 -9.88 -26.77
CA ASN A 134 -24.31 -10.78 -25.81
C ASN A 134 -25.53 -10.13 -25.13
N GLN A 135 -26.70 -10.73 -25.31
CA GLN A 135 -27.97 -10.40 -24.64
C GLN A 135 -28.47 -11.54 -23.74
N GLY A 136 -27.88 -12.73 -23.85
CA GLY A 136 -28.15 -13.92 -23.05
C GLY A 136 -27.03 -14.23 -22.07
N ALA A 137 -26.67 -15.50 -21.95
CA ALA A 137 -25.63 -15.98 -21.04
C ALA A 137 -24.40 -16.51 -21.79
N ILE A 138 -23.22 -16.13 -21.31
CA ILE A 138 -21.93 -16.75 -21.65
C ILE A 138 -21.33 -17.28 -20.35
N THR A 139 -20.97 -18.56 -20.32
CA THR A 139 -20.38 -19.19 -19.13
C THR A 139 -19.13 -19.98 -19.52
N SER A 140 -18.08 -19.89 -18.72
CA SER A 140 -16.95 -20.82 -18.78
C SER A 140 -16.92 -21.65 -17.51
N THR A 141 -16.76 -22.97 -17.66
CA THR A 141 -16.73 -23.96 -16.57
C THR A 141 -15.58 -24.96 -16.67
N GLY A 142 -14.84 -24.98 -17.79
CA GLY A 142 -13.75 -25.91 -18.03
C GLY A 142 -12.58 -25.64 -17.08
N ALA A 143 -12.24 -26.57 -16.19
CA ALA A 143 -11.15 -26.35 -15.25
C ALA A 143 -9.82 -26.11 -15.97
N SER A 144 -9.04 -25.12 -15.52
CA SER A 144 -7.78 -24.72 -16.19
C SER A 144 -7.97 -24.36 -17.68
N SER A 145 -9.06 -23.65 -18.01
CA SER A 145 -9.36 -23.16 -19.36
C SER A 145 -9.29 -21.63 -19.44
N THR A 146 -9.11 -21.11 -20.65
CA THR A 146 -9.36 -19.70 -20.94
C THR A 146 -10.40 -19.56 -22.06
N LEU A 147 -11.46 -18.80 -21.80
CA LEU A 147 -12.37 -18.32 -22.85
C LEU A 147 -12.01 -16.88 -23.21
N PHE A 148 -11.62 -16.65 -24.45
CA PHE A 148 -11.29 -15.31 -24.97
C PHE A 148 -12.54 -14.64 -25.51
N LEU A 149 -12.82 -13.41 -25.06
CA LEU A 149 -13.91 -12.57 -25.55
C LEU A 149 -13.31 -11.34 -26.24
N GLY A 150 -13.60 -11.21 -27.54
CA GLY A 150 -12.90 -10.31 -28.44
C GLY A 150 -11.53 -10.85 -28.86
N ASN A 151 -10.90 -10.19 -29.83
CA ASN A 151 -9.57 -10.55 -30.34
C ASN A 151 -8.66 -9.31 -30.53
N SER A 152 -9.22 -8.12 -30.80
CA SER A 152 -8.43 -6.88 -30.86
C SER A 152 -9.24 -5.67 -30.38
N ALA A 153 -8.54 -4.56 -30.07
CA ALA A 153 -9.16 -3.31 -29.64
C ALA A 153 -10.07 -2.64 -30.69
N SER A 154 -10.02 -3.08 -31.95
CA SER A 154 -10.89 -2.57 -33.03
C SER A 154 -12.19 -3.35 -33.20
N GLU A 155 -12.35 -4.48 -32.50
CA GLU A 155 -13.59 -5.26 -32.51
C GLU A 155 -14.51 -4.79 -31.39
N LEU A 156 -15.81 -4.74 -31.66
CA LEU A 156 -16.81 -4.37 -30.65
C LEU A 156 -17.41 -5.63 -30.03
N PHE A 157 -17.02 -5.93 -28.78
CA PHE A 157 -17.68 -6.93 -27.96
C PHE A 157 -18.56 -6.24 -26.91
N THR A 158 -19.88 -6.30 -27.10
CA THR A 158 -20.85 -5.68 -26.18
C THR A 158 -21.54 -6.75 -25.35
N ASN A 159 -21.49 -6.61 -24.02
CA ASN A 159 -22.39 -7.31 -23.12
C ASN A 159 -23.58 -6.40 -22.81
N ALA A 160 -24.71 -6.62 -23.47
CA ALA A 160 -25.90 -5.79 -23.33
C ALA A 160 -26.50 -5.86 -21.91
N ALA A 161 -27.44 -4.97 -21.60
CA ALA A 161 -28.01 -4.84 -20.24
C ALA A 161 -28.64 -6.12 -19.67
N SER A 162 -29.19 -6.99 -20.53
CA SER A 162 -29.72 -8.31 -20.13
C SER A 162 -28.65 -9.42 -20.12
N GLY A 163 -27.47 -9.14 -20.67
CA GLY A 163 -26.39 -10.08 -20.87
C GLY A 163 -25.65 -10.41 -19.58
N THR A 164 -25.27 -11.68 -19.44
CA THR A 164 -24.46 -12.20 -18.34
C THR A 164 -23.23 -12.93 -18.87
N ILE A 165 -22.09 -12.73 -18.23
CA ILE A 165 -20.83 -13.42 -18.52
C ILE A 165 -20.27 -13.96 -17.20
N THR A 166 -20.08 -15.27 -17.12
CA THR A 166 -19.73 -15.95 -15.85
C THR A 166 -18.49 -16.83 -16.00
N ALA A 167 -17.44 -16.54 -15.22
CA ALA A 167 -16.30 -17.43 -15.01
C ALA A 167 -16.56 -18.28 -13.76
N ASP A 168 -16.80 -19.58 -13.93
CA ASP A 168 -17.23 -20.47 -12.85
C ASP A 168 -16.32 -21.70 -12.73
N GLY A 169 -15.38 -21.65 -11.77
CA GLY A 169 -14.56 -22.80 -11.42
C GLY A 169 -13.08 -22.50 -11.25
N THR A 170 -12.34 -23.48 -10.72
CA THR A 170 -10.93 -23.32 -10.39
C THR A 170 -10.07 -23.17 -11.64
N ASN A 171 -9.28 -22.09 -11.68
CA ASN A 171 -8.44 -21.71 -12.82
C ASN A 171 -9.24 -21.56 -14.14
N VAL A 172 -10.53 -21.27 -14.05
CA VAL A 172 -11.33 -20.86 -15.19
C VAL A 172 -11.11 -19.36 -15.40
N VAL A 173 -10.60 -19.00 -16.57
CA VAL A 173 -10.37 -17.59 -16.93
C VAL A 173 -11.30 -17.20 -18.06
N ILE A 174 -12.00 -16.08 -17.91
CA ILE A 174 -12.56 -15.34 -19.04
C ILE A 174 -11.66 -14.14 -19.28
N ASN A 175 -11.03 -14.12 -20.45
CA ASN A 175 -10.10 -13.08 -20.84
C ASN A 175 -10.81 -12.07 -21.76
N LEU A 176 -11.01 -10.85 -21.27
CA LEU A 176 -11.70 -9.78 -21.98
C LEU A 176 -10.66 -8.88 -22.66
N LEU A 177 -10.65 -8.89 -24.00
CA LEU A 177 -9.67 -8.15 -24.83
C LEU A 177 -10.18 -6.75 -25.27
N GLY A 178 -11.29 -6.31 -24.69
CA GLY A 178 -12.00 -5.06 -24.94
C GLY A 178 -13.49 -5.35 -24.85
N VAL A 179 -14.17 -4.82 -23.83
CA VAL A 179 -15.59 -5.10 -23.58
C VAL A 179 -16.34 -3.82 -23.30
N ASP A 180 -17.50 -3.66 -23.91
CA ASP A 180 -18.50 -2.68 -23.48
C ASP A 180 -19.55 -3.40 -22.63
N ASN A 181 -19.39 -3.35 -21.30
CA ASN A 181 -20.26 -4.07 -20.38
C ASN A 181 -21.40 -3.19 -19.84
N GLN A 182 -22.59 -3.40 -20.39
CA GLN A 182 -23.84 -2.83 -19.89
C GLN A 182 -24.63 -3.82 -19.02
N GLY A 183 -24.26 -5.11 -19.07
CA GLY A 183 -24.85 -6.21 -18.30
C GLY A 183 -24.05 -6.57 -17.05
N THR A 184 -24.01 -7.85 -16.70
CA THR A 184 -23.29 -8.37 -15.52
C THR A 184 -22.12 -9.27 -15.90
N LEU A 185 -20.95 -9.00 -15.32
CA LEU A 185 -19.80 -9.90 -15.32
C LEU A 185 -19.66 -10.51 -13.92
N LEU A 186 -19.57 -11.83 -13.84
CA LEU A 186 -19.47 -12.57 -12.58
C LEU A 186 -18.28 -13.53 -12.58
N ALA A 187 -17.46 -13.49 -11.52
CA ALA A 187 -16.47 -14.52 -11.24
C ALA A 187 -16.86 -15.28 -9.97
N GLN A 188 -16.94 -16.60 -10.05
CA GLN A 188 -17.31 -17.44 -8.92
C GLN A 188 -16.52 -18.75 -8.84
N ASN A 189 -16.51 -19.37 -7.66
CA ASN A 189 -15.89 -20.68 -7.41
C ASN A 189 -14.41 -20.74 -7.85
N ASN A 190 -13.66 -19.68 -7.52
CA ASN A 190 -12.26 -19.43 -7.94
C ASN A 190 -12.06 -19.12 -9.45
N GLY A 191 -13.13 -18.79 -10.17
CA GLY A 191 -13.07 -18.28 -11.54
C GLY A 191 -12.51 -16.86 -11.58
N GLN A 192 -12.01 -16.46 -12.76
CA GLN A 192 -11.33 -15.18 -12.94
C GLN A 192 -11.86 -14.44 -14.16
N LEU A 193 -12.25 -13.19 -13.97
CA LEU A 193 -12.41 -12.22 -15.05
C LEU A 193 -11.09 -11.48 -15.22
N ARG A 194 -10.52 -11.48 -16.43
CA ARG A 194 -9.26 -10.79 -16.72
C ARG A 194 -9.44 -9.75 -17.82
N PHE A 195 -9.41 -8.48 -17.45
CA PHE A 195 -9.49 -7.34 -18.35
C PHE A 195 -8.09 -7.07 -18.92
N SER A 196 -7.80 -7.62 -20.10
CA SER A 196 -6.49 -7.56 -20.75
C SER A 196 -6.44 -6.55 -21.90
N GLY A 197 -7.59 -6.15 -22.44
CA GLY A 197 -7.67 -5.09 -23.45
C GLY A 197 -7.45 -3.69 -22.87
N PRO A 198 -7.36 -2.67 -23.73
CA PRO A 198 -7.67 -1.30 -23.30
C PRO A 198 -9.14 -1.25 -22.87
N ASN A 199 -9.40 -0.66 -21.70
CA ASN A 199 -10.76 -0.42 -21.22
C ASN A 199 -10.84 0.99 -20.63
N THR A 200 -12.02 1.57 -20.66
CA THR A 200 -12.38 2.73 -19.83
C THR A 200 -13.09 2.25 -18.56
N THR A 201 -13.14 3.09 -17.54
CA THR A 201 -13.85 2.73 -16.30
C THR A 201 -15.36 2.53 -16.51
N ALA A 202 -15.96 3.22 -17.49
CA ALA A 202 -17.37 3.03 -17.84
C ALA A 202 -17.63 1.67 -18.47
N GLU A 203 -16.72 1.21 -19.34
CA GLU A 203 -16.79 -0.06 -20.06
C GLU A 203 -16.75 -1.30 -19.14
N LEU A 204 -16.22 -1.18 -17.92
CA LEU A 204 -16.22 -2.28 -16.95
C LEU A 204 -17.64 -2.62 -16.46
N GLY A 205 -18.52 -1.62 -16.35
CA GLY A 205 -19.91 -1.79 -15.92
C GLY A 205 -20.10 -2.49 -14.57
N ASN A 206 -21.11 -3.35 -14.47
CA ASN A 206 -21.39 -4.12 -13.27
C ASN A 206 -20.54 -5.41 -13.21
N VAL A 207 -19.55 -5.41 -12.31
CA VAL A 207 -18.67 -6.56 -12.02
C VAL A 207 -18.96 -7.10 -10.62
N GLN A 208 -18.99 -8.43 -10.50
CA GLN A 208 -19.30 -9.14 -9.27
C GLN A 208 -18.32 -10.30 -9.05
N VAL A 209 -17.98 -10.57 -7.79
CA VAL A 209 -17.19 -11.73 -7.38
C VAL A 209 -17.85 -12.46 -6.22
N ALA A 210 -17.74 -13.79 -6.21
CA ALA A 210 -18.25 -14.66 -5.15
C ALA A 210 -17.36 -15.89 -4.97
N SER A 211 -17.41 -16.56 -3.82
CA SER A 211 -16.78 -17.88 -3.61
C SER A 211 -15.33 -17.99 -4.11
N GLY A 212 -14.48 -17.00 -3.78
CA GLY A 212 -13.06 -16.96 -4.20
C GLY A 212 -12.81 -16.48 -5.64
N GLY A 213 -13.85 -16.05 -6.36
CA GLY A 213 -13.72 -15.44 -7.68
C GLY A 213 -12.93 -14.14 -7.65
N ARG A 214 -12.31 -13.77 -8.78
CA ARG A 214 -11.41 -12.60 -8.90
C ARG A 214 -11.71 -11.77 -10.15
N ALA A 215 -11.48 -10.46 -10.04
CA ALA A 215 -11.56 -9.51 -11.15
C ALA A 215 -10.21 -8.79 -11.33
N LEU A 216 -9.50 -9.11 -12.42
CA LEU A 216 -8.09 -8.78 -12.62
C LEU A 216 -7.92 -7.74 -13.74
N LEU A 217 -7.26 -6.63 -13.42
CA LEU A 217 -6.84 -5.61 -14.38
C LEU A 217 -5.43 -5.95 -14.89
N ASN A 218 -5.34 -6.45 -16.12
CA ASN A 218 -4.10 -6.90 -16.75
C ASN A 218 -3.70 -6.03 -17.96
N GLY A 219 -4.65 -5.31 -18.56
CA GLY A 219 -4.42 -4.34 -19.62
C GLY A 219 -4.28 -2.91 -19.10
N THR A 220 -4.55 -1.95 -19.98
CA THR A 220 -4.62 -0.53 -19.62
C THR A 220 -6.06 -0.14 -19.32
N LEU A 221 -6.28 0.46 -18.15
CA LEU A 221 -7.54 1.06 -17.76
C LEU A 221 -7.40 2.59 -17.79
N ASP A 222 -8.15 3.24 -18.67
CA ASP A 222 -8.37 4.68 -18.59
C ASP A 222 -9.43 4.98 -17.53
N ASN A 223 -8.98 5.55 -16.42
CA ASN A 223 -9.81 6.04 -15.32
C ASN A 223 -9.80 7.58 -15.26
N SER A 224 -9.35 8.25 -16.33
CA SER A 224 -9.29 9.71 -16.39
C SER A 224 -10.67 10.32 -16.16
N SER A 225 -10.77 11.21 -15.18
CA SER A 225 -12.04 11.85 -14.76
C SER A 225 -13.14 10.88 -14.31
N ALA A 226 -12.78 9.65 -13.92
CA ALA A 226 -13.69 8.65 -13.41
C ALA A 226 -13.35 8.23 -11.96
N THR A 227 -14.25 7.43 -11.37
CA THR A 227 -14.00 6.75 -10.10
C THR A 227 -14.13 5.24 -10.31
N LEU A 228 -13.02 4.53 -10.15
CA LEU A 228 -13.01 3.08 -10.09
C LEU A 228 -13.59 2.65 -8.74
N SER A 229 -14.86 2.25 -8.77
CA SER A 229 -15.59 1.83 -7.57
C SER A 229 -15.17 0.42 -7.13
N ALA A 230 -15.40 0.10 -5.85
CA ALA A 230 -15.38 -1.30 -5.41
C ALA A 230 -16.46 -2.10 -6.15
N ILE A 231 -16.21 -3.40 -6.35
CA ILE A 231 -17.13 -4.30 -7.04
C ILE A 231 -18.01 -5.04 -6.04
N THR A 232 -19.11 -5.61 -6.50
CA THR A 232 -19.96 -6.40 -5.59
C THR A 232 -19.22 -7.65 -5.13
N GLY A 233 -19.07 -7.83 -3.82
CA GLY A 233 -18.40 -8.98 -3.22
C GLY A 233 -16.88 -8.88 -3.09
N GLY A 234 -16.25 -7.78 -3.53
CA GLY A 234 -14.79 -7.64 -3.44
C GLY A 234 -14.23 -6.34 -4.04
N THR A 235 -12.99 -6.39 -4.53
CA THR A 235 -12.31 -5.27 -5.20
C THR A 235 -11.72 -5.76 -6.52
N PHE A 236 -11.42 -4.82 -7.43
CA PHE A 236 -10.49 -5.12 -8.51
C PHE A 236 -9.10 -5.40 -7.97
N GLU A 237 -8.32 -6.18 -8.72
CA GLU A 237 -6.92 -6.44 -8.43
C GLU A 237 -6.05 -6.09 -9.64
N LEU A 238 -5.01 -5.29 -9.43
CA LEU A 238 -4.03 -4.98 -10.48
C LEU A 238 -3.09 -6.18 -10.66
N PHE A 239 -3.10 -6.73 -11.87
CA PHE A 239 -2.39 -7.92 -12.28
C PHE A 239 -1.45 -7.58 -13.44
N GLY A 240 -0.45 -6.74 -13.19
CA GLY A 240 0.54 -6.32 -14.19
C GLY A 240 0.05 -5.24 -15.16
N GLY A 241 -1.22 -4.83 -15.07
CA GLY A 241 -1.80 -3.78 -15.91
C GLY A 241 -1.38 -2.36 -15.51
N THR A 242 -1.99 -1.39 -16.20
CA THR A 242 -1.84 0.05 -15.95
C THR A 242 -3.19 0.68 -15.64
N ILE A 243 -3.27 1.55 -14.64
CA ILE A 243 -4.42 2.44 -14.41
C ILE A 243 -3.95 3.89 -14.60
N ASP A 244 -4.59 4.60 -15.52
CA ASP A 244 -4.30 6.00 -15.82
C ASP A 244 -5.42 6.91 -15.29
N GLY A 245 -5.09 7.79 -14.34
CA GLY A 245 -5.94 8.87 -13.88
C GLY A 245 -6.98 8.51 -12.81
N GLY A 246 -7.72 9.55 -12.40
CA GLY A 246 -8.97 9.43 -11.65
C GLY A 246 -8.85 9.06 -10.17
N THR A 247 -10.00 8.70 -9.61
CA THR A 247 -10.13 8.23 -8.22
C THR A 247 -10.29 6.71 -8.18
N ILE A 248 -9.73 6.06 -7.17
CA ILE A 248 -9.80 4.61 -6.96
C ILE A 248 -10.32 4.36 -5.55
N ALA A 249 -11.54 3.84 -5.45
CA ALA A 249 -12.19 3.62 -4.15
C ALA A 249 -11.58 2.43 -3.39
N ALA A 250 -11.20 1.37 -4.10
CA ALA A 250 -10.49 0.24 -3.51
C ALA A 250 -9.73 -0.56 -4.57
N LEU A 251 -8.54 -1.06 -4.23
CA LEU A 251 -7.71 -1.85 -5.14
C LEU A 251 -6.79 -2.81 -4.38
N GLY A 252 -6.66 -4.03 -4.89
CA GLY A 252 -5.60 -4.97 -4.51
C GLY A 252 -4.46 -4.98 -5.51
N PHE A 253 -3.22 -5.09 -5.04
CA PHE A 253 -2.05 -5.33 -5.88
C PHE A 253 -1.61 -6.78 -5.74
N THR A 254 -1.45 -7.46 -6.87
CA THR A 254 -0.98 -8.84 -6.91
C THR A 254 0.54 -8.91 -7.04
N THR A 255 1.10 -10.11 -6.97
CA THR A 255 2.53 -10.36 -7.24
C THR A 255 2.96 -9.97 -8.66
N SER A 256 2.02 -9.87 -9.60
CA SER A 256 2.31 -9.40 -10.96
C SER A 256 2.56 -7.89 -11.01
N GLY A 257 2.30 -7.16 -9.93
CA GLY A 257 2.53 -5.72 -9.84
C GLY A 257 1.60 -4.93 -10.76
N GLY A 258 2.15 -3.87 -11.35
CA GLY A 258 1.47 -3.00 -12.31
C GLY A 258 1.91 -1.55 -12.16
N THR A 259 1.29 -0.67 -12.93
CA THR A 259 1.53 0.78 -12.87
C THR A 259 0.24 1.52 -12.54
N VAL A 260 0.32 2.51 -11.64
CA VAL A 260 -0.75 3.48 -11.40
C VAL A 260 -0.18 4.85 -11.66
N ASN A 261 -0.85 5.61 -12.52
CA ASN A 261 -0.36 6.87 -13.03
C ASN A 261 -1.40 7.97 -12.78
N ASN A 262 -1.00 9.06 -12.11
CA ASN A 262 -1.87 10.24 -11.89
C ASN A 262 -3.22 9.94 -11.19
N ALA A 263 -3.25 9.04 -10.20
CA ALA A 263 -4.48 8.62 -9.53
C ALA A 263 -4.52 8.94 -8.02
N SER A 264 -5.72 9.05 -7.46
CA SER A 264 -5.94 9.19 -6.01
C SER A 264 -6.72 8.00 -5.48
N PHE A 265 -6.21 7.35 -4.43
CA PHE A 265 -6.91 6.28 -3.72
C PHE A 265 -7.71 6.87 -2.56
N THR A 266 -8.99 6.49 -2.44
CA THR A 266 -9.90 7.04 -1.41
C THR A 266 -10.46 6.00 -0.45
N GLY A 267 -10.04 4.74 -0.56
CA GLY A 267 -10.46 3.69 0.37
C GLY A 267 -9.40 2.60 0.54
N ALA A 268 -9.82 1.34 0.54
CA ALA A 268 -8.94 0.24 0.93
C ALA A 268 -7.92 -0.10 -0.17
N VAL A 269 -6.63 -0.11 0.19
CA VAL A 269 -5.53 -0.51 -0.68
C VAL A 269 -4.79 -1.68 -0.04
N THR A 270 -4.64 -2.77 -0.78
CA THR A 270 -3.93 -3.96 -0.28
C THR A 270 -2.73 -4.29 -1.16
N HIS A 271 -1.55 -4.37 -0.58
CA HIS A 271 -0.35 -4.88 -1.24
C HIS A 271 -0.16 -6.32 -0.78
N ALA A 272 -0.36 -7.27 -1.70
CA ALA A 272 -0.17 -8.68 -1.41
C ALA A 272 1.30 -9.01 -1.12
N THR A 273 1.55 -10.22 -0.60
CA THR A 273 2.91 -10.69 -0.36
C THR A 273 3.72 -10.58 -1.65
N SER A 274 4.89 -9.94 -1.57
CA SER A 274 5.79 -9.74 -2.72
C SER A 274 5.18 -8.98 -3.90
N SER A 275 4.10 -8.21 -3.71
CA SER A 275 3.63 -7.29 -4.76
C SER A 275 4.62 -6.14 -4.94
N SER A 276 4.86 -5.73 -6.19
CA SER A 276 5.70 -4.58 -6.52
C SER A 276 4.97 -3.71 -7.53
N VAL A 277 4.43 -2.57 -7.08
CA VAL A 277 3.71 -1.62 -7.93
C VAL A 277 4.56 -0.38 -8.21
N THR A 278 4.42 0.18 -9.41
CA THR A 278 4.99 1.49 -9.74
C THR A 278 3.92 2.57 -9.67
N PHE A 279 4.14 3.60 -8.87
CA PHE A 279 3.35 4.83 -8.88
C PHE A 279 4.09 5.88 -9.71
N SER A 280 3.50 6.30 -10.83
CA SER A 280 4.04 7.32 -11.72
C SER A 280 3.17 8.58 -11.70
N GLY A 281 3.73 9.68 -12.20
CA GLY A 281 3.07 10.98 -12.18
C GLY A 281 2.74 11.42 -10.75
N THR A 282 1.57 12.02 -10.55
CA THR A 282 1.10 12.44 -9.21
C THR A 282 0.10 11.44 -8.65
N THR A 283 0.55 10.55 -7.76
CA THR A 283 -0.30 9.54 -7.12
C THR A 283 -0.49 9.87 -5.64
N SER A 284 -1.67 9.58 -5.07
CA SER A 284 -1.93 9.88 -3.66
C SER A 284 -2.83 8.87 -2.96
N TYR A 285 -2.63 8.71 -1.66
CA TYR A 285 -3.63 8.18 -0.73
C TYR A 285 -4.37 9.37 -0.12
N THR A 286 -5.69 9.42 -0.30
CA THR A 286 -6.57 10.54 0.09
C THR A 286 -7.73 10.03 0.95
N GLY A 287 -7.52 10.00 2.27
CA GLY A 287 -8.41 9.28 3.20
C GLY A 287 -8.40 7.75 3.05
N ALA A 288 -7.35 7.20 2.43
CA ALA A 288 -7.24 5.77 2.17
C ALA A 288 -6.63 5.00 3.36
N THR A 289 -6.92 3.71 3.41
CA THR A 289 -6.28 2.77 4.33
C THR A 289 -5.49 1.75 3.53
N ALA A 290 -4.17 1.77 3.64
CA ALA A 290 -3.28 0.88 2.92
C ALA A 290 -2.61 -0.14 3.84
N THR A 291 -2.58 -1.40 3.42
CA THR A 291 -1.92 -2.49 4.15
C THR A 291 -0.87 -3.18 3.29
N PHE A 292 0.33 -3.33 3.82
CA PHE A 292 1.46 -4.00 3.19
C PHE A 292 1.66 -5.38 3.81
N ALA A 293 1.37 -6.43 3.05
CA ALA A 293 1.80 -7.77 3.42
C ALA A 293 3.33 -7.92 3.23
N SER A 294 3.89 -9.03 3.72
CA SER A 294 5.32 -9.34 3.65
C SER A 294 5.92 -9.04 2.27
N ALA A 295 6.97 -8.21 2.23
CA ALA A 295 7.67 -7.79 1.01
C ALA A 295 6.79 -7.13 -0.07
N GLY A 296 5.59 -6.66 0.27
CA GLY A 296 4.84 -5.75 -0.60
C GLY A 296 5.56 -4.40 -0.71
N SER A 297 5.55 -3.78 -1.88
CA SER A 297 6.30 -2.55 -2.12
C SER A 297 5.68 -1.62 -3.15
N VAL A 298 5.93 -0.32 -2.96
CA VAL A 298 5.65 0.76 -3.90
C VAL A 298 6.97 1.33 -4.39
N ASN A 299 7.13 1.41 -5.72
CA ASN A 299 8.20 2.15 -6.38
C ASN A 299 7.65 3.47 -6.94
N ILE A 300 8.27 4.61 -6.62
CA ILE A 300 7.88 5.90 -7.20
C ILE A 300 8.68 6.13 -8.48
N GLY A 301 7.98 6.30 -9.60
CA GLY A 301 8.59 6.51 -10.92
C GLY A 301 9.36 7.84 -11.03
N ALA A 302 10.18 7.97 -12.08
CA ALA A 302 10.96 9.18 -12.34
C ALA A 302 10.06 10.43 -12.43
N SER A 303 10.48 11.51 -11.78
CA SER A 303 9.71 12.75 -11.61
C SER A 303 8.31 12.56 -11.00
N GLY A 304 8.02 11.38 -10.42
CA GLY A 304 6.76 11.07 -9.78
C GLY A 304 6.69 11.67 -8.38
N THR A 305 5.48 12.03 -7.95
CA THR A 305 5.20 12.43 -6.58
C THR A 305 4.18 11.45 -5.99
N PHE A 306 4.52 10.86 -4.85
CA PHE A 306 3.58 10.08 -4.05
C PHE A 306 3.27 10.80 -2.75
N THR A 307 1.98 10.99 -2.46
CA THR A 307 1.52 11.64 -1.23
C THR A 307 0.62 10.72 -0.42
N VAL A 308 0.89 10.59 0.89
CA VAL A 308 -0.06 10.04 1.86
C VAL A 308 -0.68 11.22 2.58
N ASP A 309 -1.97 11.49 2.38
CA ASP A 309 -2.62 12.65 3.00
C ASP A 309 -2.84 12.49 4.51
N SER A 310 -3.25 13.56 5.18
CA SER A 310 -3.44 13.58 6.63
C SER A 310 -4.54 12.69 7.17
N ALA A 311 -5.50 12.29 6.32
CA ALA A 311 -6.57 11.36 6.68
C ALA A 311 -6.20 9.89 6.41
N SER A 312 -5.09 9.63 5.71
CA SER A 312 -4.69 8.30 5.30
C SER A 312 -3.86 7.58 6.35
N THR A 313 -4.02 6.26 6.37
CA THR A 313 -3.23 5.36 7.23
C THR A 313 -2.58 4.26 6.38
N VAL A 314 -1.31 3.96 6.66
CA VAL A 314 -0.53 2.91 6.01
C VAL A 314 0.10 2.04 7.09
N SER A 315 -0.06 0.72 6.99
CA SER A 315 0.51 -0.22 7.96
C SER A 315 1.04 -1.50 7.32
N GLY A 316 1.81 -2.28 8.09
CA GLY A 316 2.36 -3.58 7.67
C GLY A 316 3.86 -3.56 7.42
N ASP A 317 4.30 -4.35 6.44
CA ASP A 317 5.69 -4.41 5.98
C ASP A 317 6.02 -3.24 5.05
N LEU A 318 6.11 -2.06 5.65
CA LEU A 318 6.16 -0.79 4.95
C LEU A 318 7.39 -0.65 4.03
N SER A 319 7.20 -0.71 2.71
CA SER A 319 8.24 -0.47 1.72
C SER A 319 7.76 0.48 0.62
N ILE A 320 8.09 1.77 0.75
CA ILE A 320 7.84 2.82 -0.24
C ILE A 320 9.18 3.44 -0.60
N ALA A 321 9.66 3.18 -1.80
CA ALA A 321 11.05 3.43 -2.16
C ALA A 321 11.19 4.00 -3.56
N SER A 322 12.16 4.87 -3.77
CA SER A 322 12.57 5.27 -5.11
C SER A 322 14.00 5.77 -5.16
N THR A 323 14.72 5.35 -6.19
CA THR A 323 16.00 5.94 -6.60
C THR A 323 15.87 6.69 -7.94
N ALA A 324 14.65 6.83 -8.46
CA ALA A 324 14.41 7.44 -9.76
C ALA A 324 14.60 8.96 -9.68
N ALA A 325 15.29 9.54 -10.66
CA ALA A 325 15.57 10.97 -10.66
C ALA A 325 14.29 11.81 -10.55
N GLY A 326 14.30 12.81 -9.68
CA GLY A 326 13.17 13.72 -9.48
C GLY A 326 11.98 13.13 -8.72
N ALA A 327 12.04 11.88 -8.25
CA ALA A 327 10.96 11.32 -7.45
C ALA A 327 10.84 12.03 -6.08
N SER A 328 9.60 12.17 -5.60
CA SER A 328 9.28 12.80 -4.32
C SER A 328 8.27 11.98 -3.53
N PHE A 329 8.51 11.85 -2.23
CA PHE A 329 7.58 11.24 -1.28
C PHE A 329 7.18 12.26 -0.22
N ILE A 330 5.88 12.39 0.02
CA ILE A 330 5.31 13.29 1.02
C ILE A 330 4.40 12.48 1.94
N ASN A 331 4.76 12.39 3.22
CA ASN A 331 3.87 11.82 4.23
C ASN A 331 3.19 12.94 5.03
N GLN A 332 1.86 13.03 5.00
CA GLN A 332 1.05 13.86 5.90
C GLN A 332 0.19 13.01 6.84
N GLY A 333 0.04 11.72 6.55
CA GLY A 333 -0.79 10.78 7.29
C GLY A 333 -0.02 9.97 8.32
N SER A 334 -0.51 8.76 8.61
CA SER A 334 0.12 7.83 9.56
C SER A 334 0.75 6.65 8.84
N LEU A 335 2.05 6.46 9.00
CA LEU A 335 2.81 5.31 8.51
C LEU A 335 3.26 4.46 9.70
N THR A 336 2.89 3.18 9.74
CA THR A 336 3.25 2.27 10.82
C THR A 336 3.90 0.99 10.30
N HIS A 337 5.20 0.82 10.58
CA HIS A 337 5.89 -0.46 10.38
C HIS A 337 5.72 -1.33 11.63
N ASN A 338 4.91 -2.39 11.54
CA ASN A 338 4.51 -3.23 12.67
C ASN A 338 4.76 -4.73 12.47
N VAL A 339 5.68 -5.09 11.57
CA VAL A 339 6.12 -6.48 11.36
C VAL A 339 7.43 -6.74 12.08
N SER A 340 7.65 -7.96 12.58
CA SER A 340 8.79 -8.27 13.47
C SER A 340 9.97 -8.98 12.81
N PHE A 341 9.91 -9.32 11.53
CA PHE A 341 10.95 -10.16 10.87
C PHE A 341 11.33 -9.75 9.45
N ASN A 342 10.73 -8.68 8.94
CA ASN A 342 11.06 -8.10 7.65
C ASN A 342 11.43 -6.64 7.86
N ASN A 343 12.35 -6.15 7.03
CA ASN A 343 12.75 -4.76 7.08
C ASN A 343 11.87 -3.92 6.15
N GLY A 344 11.47 -2.75 6.64
CA GLY A 344 10.79 -1.75 5.84
C GLY A 344 11.76 -0.69 5.31
N SER A 345 11.35 0.03 4.27
CA SER A 345 12.14 1.10 3.66
C SER A 345 11.23 2.26 3.26
N LEU A 346 11.61 3.48 3.64
CA LEU A 346 10.97 4.72 3.24
C LEU A 346 12.02 5.68 2.68
N TYR A 347 12.05 5.85 1.36
CA TYR A 347 12.96 6.82 0.75
C TYR A 347 12.54 7.24 -0.66
N ALA A 348 12.96 8.44 -1.03
CA ALA A 348 12.92 9.02 -2.36
C ALA A 348 14.03 10.09 -2.41
N PRO A 349 14.47 10.56 -3.60
CA PRO A 349 15.42 11.68 -3.70
C PRO A 349 15.04 12.89 -2.84
N THR A 350 13.74 13.16 -2.75
CA THR A 350 13.18 14.09 -1.75
C THR A 350 12.10 13.39 -0.94
N PHE A 351 12.25 13.34 0.37
CA PHE A 351 11.25 12.83 1.28
C PHE A 351 10.95 13.85 2.38
N THR A 352 9.70 14.32 2.44
CA THR A 352 9.20 15.18 3.52
C THR A 352 8.19 14.42 4.38
N ASN A 353 8.48 14.28 5.67
CA ASN A 353 7.54 13.81 6.67
C ASN A 353 6.86 14.99 7.38
N GLN A 354 5.55 15.14 7.20
CA GLN A 354 4.66 16.10 7.87
C GLN A 354 3.62 15.41 8.77
N GLY A 355 3.52 14.08 8.70
CA GLY A 355 2.62 13.25 9.49
C GLY A 355 3.37 12.40 10.52
N ALA A 356 2.89 11.19 10.77
CA ALA A 356 3.50 10.25 11.71
C ALA A 356 4.20 9.10 10.99
N ILE A 357 5.40 8.74 11.47
CA ILE A 357 6.11 7.50 11.15
C ILE A 357 6.32 6.76 12.47
N THR A 358 5.87 5.51 12.56
CA THR A 358 6.02 4.69 13.76
C THR A 358 6.62 3.34 13.42
N ALA A 359 7.68 2.94 14.14
CA ALA A 359 8.22 1.60 14.09
C ALA A 359 7.92 0.87 15.41
N THR A 360 7.26 -0.29 15.33
CA THR A 360 6.89 -1.13 16.50
C THR A 360 7.40 -2.56 16.41
N GLY A 361 7.92 -2.98 15.25
CA GLY A 361 8.43 -4.33 15.03
C GLY A 361 9.64 -4.65 15.89
N ALA A 362 9.55 -5.64 16.79
CA ALA A 362 10.60 -5.85 17.81
C ALA A 362 11.95 -6.33 17.25
N SER A 363 11.98 -6.93 16.06
CA SER A 363 13.20 -7.48 15.44
C SER A 363 13.33 -7.12 13.95
N SER A 364 12.76 -5.98 13.56
CA SER A 364 12.90 -5.42 12.22
C SER A 364 13.65 -4.08 12.24
N THR A 365 14.13 -3.70 11.05
CA THR A 365 14.64 -2.36 10.78
C THR A 365 13.71 -1.62 9.83
N LEU A 366 13.32 -0.39 10.18
CA LEU A 366 12.74 0.57 9.24
C LEU A 366 13.83 1.52 8.77
N PHE A 367 14.19 1.45 7.48
CA PHE A 367 15.15 2.36 6.86
C PHE A 367 14.48 3.66 6.43
N LEU A 368 15.04 4.80 6.82
CA LEU A 368 14.64 6.15 6.39
C LEU A 368 15.77 6.75 5.55
N GLY A 369 15.62 6.72 4.23
CA GLY A 369 16.72 7.03 3.30
C GLY A 369 17.57 5.82 2.91
N ASN A 370 18.43 6.00 1.91
CA ASN A 370 19.28 4.99 1.30
C ASN A 370 20.65 5.59 0.90
N SER A 371 20.66 6.58 0.01
CA SER A 371 21.90 7.15 -0.56
C SER A 371 22.24 8.57 -0.08
N ALA A 372 23.50 8.97 -0.23
CA ALA A 372 24.01 10.27 0.21
C ALA A 372 23.41 11.48 -0.54
N SER A 373 22.83 11.25 -1.72
CA SER A 373 22.19 12.31 -2.52
C SER A 373 20.73 12.56 -2.14
N GLU A 374 20.16 11.79 -1.22
CA GLU A 374 18.78 11.96 -0.78
C GLU A 374 18.67 13.03 0.30
N LEU A 375 17.56 13.77 0.25
CA LEU A 375 17.18 14.73 1.27
C LEU A 375 15.96 14.21 2.03
N PHE A 376 16.15 13.95 3.33
CA PHE A 376 15.04 13.67 4.24
C PHE A 376 14.80 14.87 5.16
N THR A 377 13.55 15.31 5.21
CA THR A 377 13.10 16.37 6.13
C THR A 377 11.95 15.86 6.99
N ASN A 378 12.15 15.78 8.31
CA ASN A 378 11.05 15.71 9.26
C ASN A 378 10.55 17.12 9.53
N ALA A 379 9.44 17.52 8.91
CA ALA A 379 8.88 18.86 9.03
C ALA A 379 8.36 19.14 10.46
N ALA A 380 8.02 20.39 10.76
CA ALA A 380 7.60 20.82 12.10
C ALA A 380 6.39 20.07 12.68
N SER A 381 5.45 19.64 11.82
CA SER A 381 4.32 18.79 12.23
C SER A 381 4.64 17.30 12.23
N GLY A 382 5.79 16.92 11.68
CA GLY A 382 6.23 15.55 11.51
C GLY A 382 6.63 14.91 12.83
N THR A 383 6.22 13.67 13.02
CA THR A 383 6.60 12.84 14.17
C THR A 383 7.23 11.54 13.68
N ILE A 384 8.32 11.13 14.32
CA ILE A 384 8.97 9.84 14.13
C ILE A 384 9.05 9.18 15.48
N THR A 385 8.35 8.07 15.66
CA THR A 385 8.29 7.33 16.92
C THR A 385 8.94 5.98 16.77
N GLN A 386 9.98 5.75 17.55
CA GLN A 386 10.56 4.43 17.72
C GLN A 386 10.01 3.77 18.99
N ALA A 387 9.09 2.84 18.81
CA ALA A 387 8.46 2.07 19.88
C ALA A 387 8.84 0.58 19.88
N GLY A 388 9.73 0.17 18.97
CA GLY A 388 10.31 -1.17 18.91
C GLY A 388 11.37 -1.27 17.80
N GLY A 389 12.15 -2.35 17.81
CA GLY A 389 13.11 -2.67 16.75
C GLY A 389 14.18 -1.62 16.54
N THR A 390 14.51 -1.37 15.27
CA THR A 390 15.48 -0.37 14.83
C THR A 390 14.86 0.59 13.81
N ILE A 391 15.07 1.89 13.97
CA ILE A 391 14.95 2.85 12.87
C ILE A 391 16.36 3.19 12.42
N SER A 392 16.64 3.14 11.12
CA SER A 392 17.97 3.43 10.59
C SER A 392 17.92 4.51 9.53
N LEU A 393 18.73 5.55 9.72
CA LEU A 393 18.88 6.61 8.74
C LEU A 393 19.83 6.16 7.61
N GLY A 394 19.52 6.59 6.39
CA GLY A 394 20.39 6.45 5.24
C GLY A 394 21.60 7.38 5.31
N SER A 395 22.45 7.31 4.27
CA SER A 395 23.66 8.14 4.17
C SER A 395 23.41 9.57 3.70
N GLY A 396 22.16 9.94 3.38
CA GLY A 396 21.75 11.29 3.00
C GLY A 396 21.61 12.25 4.18
N LEU A 397 21.42 13.54 3.88
CA LEU A 397 21.17 14.56 4.90
C LEU A 397 19.81 14.33 5.54
N PHE A 398 19.78 14.26 6.87
CA PHE A 398 18.54 14.11 7.64
C PHE A 398 18.35 15.33 8.53
N THR A 399 17.34 16.15 8.22
CA THR A 399 17.00 17.34 9.01
C THR A 399 15.73 17.10 9.81
N ASN A 400 15.81 17.25 11.13
CA ASN A 400 14.67 17.25 12.03
C ASN A 400 14.23 18.67 12.37
N LEU A 401 13.01 19.03 12.01
CA LEU A 401 12.29 20.22 12.49
C LEU A 401 11.06 19.85 13.33
N GLY A 402 10.68 18.57 13.36
CA GLY A 402 9.55 18.04 14.10
C GLY A 402 9.99 17.26 15.33
N THR A 403 9.25 16.20 15.69
CA THR A 403 9.57 15.36 16.84
C THR A 403 10.18 14.01 16.43
N ILE A 404 11.28 13.63 17.06
CA ILE A 404 11.78 12.25 17.11
C ILE A 404 11.60 11.76 18.56
N ASP A 405 10.78 10.73 18.75
CA ASP A 405 10.51 10.10 20.04
C ASP A 405 11.10 8.69 20.07
N VAL A 406 12.26 8.56 20.71
CA VAL A 406 13.01 7.32 20.85
C VAL A 406 12.58 6.62 22.14
N GLN A 407 11.46 5.90 22.11
CA GLN A 407 10.87 5.31 23.32
C GLN A 407 11.60 4.03 23.73
N THR A 408 11.75 3.09 22.79
CA THR A 408 12.45 1.82 22.99
C THR A 408 13.21 1.40 21.73
N GLY A 409 14.21 0.52 21.87
CA GLY A 409 15.04 0.05 20.76
C GLY A 409 16.25 0.94 20.47
N THR A 410 16.80 0.83 19.26
CA THR A 410 17.93 1.65 18.79
C THR A 410 17.58 2.49 17.56
N PHE A 411 17.77 3.81 17.63
CA PHE A 411 17.69 4.72 16.50
C PHE A 411 19.10 4.89 15.93
N GLN A 412 19.37 4.30 14.76
CA GLN A 412 20.66 4.36 14.09
C GLN A 412 20.73 5.65 13.26
N ALA A 413 21.32 6.70 13.84
CA ALA A 413 21.43 8.02 13.23
C ALA A 413 22.51 8.11 12.13
N GLY A 414 23.52 7.23 12.17
CA GLY A 414 24.65 7.32 11.25
C GLY A 414 25.48 8.57 11.53
N SER A 415 25.78 9.38 10.51
CA SER A 415 26.60 10.61 10.65
C SER A 415 25.87 11.88 10.22
N ASN A 416 24.54 11.83 10.03
CA ASN A 416 23.83 12.86 9.25
C ASN A 416 22.56 13.42 9.93
N LEU A 417 22.37 13.15 11.23
CA LEU A 417 21.21 13.63 11.97
C LEU A 417 21.45 15.07 12.47
N HIS A 418 20.70 16.01 11.92
CA HIS A 418 20.65 17.40 12.37
C HIS A 418 19.31 17.68 13.06
N ASP A 419 19.37 18.08 14.33
CA ASP A 419 18.22 18.60 15.07
C ASP A 419 18.16 20.13 14.93
N ALA A 420 17.45 20.59 13.90
CA ALA A 420 17.41 21.98 13.51
C ALA A 420 16.42 22.79 14.36
N LEU A 421 16.40 24.11 14.17
CA LEU A 421 15.49 25.02 14.87
C LEU A 421 14.02 24.55 14.79
N GLY A 422 13.41 24.34 15.95
CA GLY A 422 12.04 23.82 16.09
C GLY A 422 11.95 22.30 16.27
N GLY A 423 13.04 21.58 15.98
CA GLY A 423 13.17 20.16 16.22
C GLY A 423 13.15 19.79 17.71
N LEU A 424 12.62 18.61 18.00
CA LEU A 424 12.57 17.99 19.32
C LEU A 424 13.05 16.53 19.21
N ILE A 425 14.07 16.16 19.98
CA ILE A 425 14.46 14.77 20.21
C ILE A 425 14.16 14.42 21.67
N LYS A 426 13.38 13.36 21.88
CA LYS A 426 12.94 12.91 23.20
C LYS A 426 12.92 11.39 23.35
N GLY A 427 12.54 10.92 24.54
CA GLY A 427 12.37 9.49 24.84
C GLY A 427 13.51 8.89 25.63
N SER A 428 13.37 7.61 25.99
CA SER A 428 14.27 6.88 26.90
C SER A 428 15.08 5.75 26.25
N GLY A 429 15.10 5.71 24.92
CA GLY A 429 15.80 4.68 24.16
C GLY A 429 17.26 5.04 23.88
N THR A 430 17.81 4.40 22.85
CA THR A 430 19.20 4.57 22.43
C THR A 430 19.28 5.19 21.04
N ILE A 431 20.08 6.24 20.88
CA ILE A 431 20.51 6.78 19.60
C ILE A 431 21.96 6.31 19.36
N ASN A 432 22.22 5.69 18.21
CA ASN A 432 23.56 5.24 17.82
C ASN A 432 24.02 6.01 16.58
N GLY A 433 25.14 6.72 16.69
CA GLY A 433 25.65 7.62 15.65
C GLY A 433 25.64 9.10 16.05
N ASP A 434 26.11 9.94 15.15
CA ASP A 434 26.38 11.36 15.37
C ASP A 434 25.09 12.18 15.45
N LEU A 435 25.13 13.24 16.24
CA LEU A 435 24.05 14.20 16.39
C LEU A 435 24.59 15.63 16.38
N PHE A 436 24.07 16.43 15.46
CA PHE A 436 24.27 17.87 15.39
C PHE A 436 23.03 18.58 15.94
N VAL A 437 23.19 19.32 17.04
CA VAL A 437 22.11 20.12 17.64
C VAL A 437 22.23 21.55 17.11
N ASP A 438 21.38 21.87 16.15
CA ASP A 438 21.46 23.04 15.29
C ASP A 438 20.23 23.95 15.50
N GLY A 439 19.89 24.18 16.77
CA GLY A 439 18.76 25.01 17.20
C GLY A 439 17.58 24.23 17.77
N GLY A 440 17.65 22.90 17.79
CA GLY A 440 16.61 22.04 18.32
C GLY A 440 16.57 21.94 19.86
N THR A 441 15.68 21.07 20.34
CA THR A 441 15.47 20.78 21.76
C THR A 441 15.72 19.31 22.04
N LEU A 442 16.55 19.03 23.05
CA LEU A 442 16.71 17.70 23.62
C LEU A 442 15.90 17.60 24.90
N ALA A 443 14.99 16.63 25.00
CA ALA A 443 14.14 16.40 26.17
C ALA A 443 14.13 14.89 26.51
N PRO A 444 15.10 14.39 27.28
CA PRO A 444 15.19 12.96 27.57
C PRO A 444 13.92 12.46 28.26
N GLY A 445 13.53 11.22 27.97
CA GLY A 445 12.37 10.56 28.55
C GLY A 445 11.00 10.90 27.93
N SER A 446 9.97 10.20 28.43
CA SER A 446 8.53 10.56 28.31
C SER A 446 7.92 10.90 29.68
N SER A 447 8.82 11.09 30.63
CA SER A 447 8.80 11.69 31.94
C SER A 447 10.28 11.63 32.38
N ILE A 448 10.59 11.47 33.67
CA ILE A 448 11.94 11.15 34.15
C ILE A 448 12.47 9.89 33.46
N GLY A 449 13.52 10.05 32.66
CA GLY A 449 14.13 8.96 31.90
C GLY A 449 15.58 9.21 31.50
N THR A 450 16.12 8.31 30.69
CA THR A 450 17.49 8.41 30.20
C THR A 450 17.51 8.20 28.70
N LEU A 451 17.94 9.22 27.96
CA LEU A 451 18.25 9.07 26.54
C LEU A 451 19.72 8.71 26.42
N THR A 452 19.99 7.56 25.80
CA THR A 452 21.36 7.05 25.66
C THR A 452 21.89 7.33 24.26
N PHE A 453 23.10 7.85 24.15
CA PHE A 453 23.85 7.97 22.91
C PHE A 453 25.01 6.99 22.90
N THR A 454 25.15 6.20 21.84
CA THR A 454 26.26 5.25 21.65
C THR A 454 27.06 5.58 20.40
N ASN A 455 28.39 5.40 20.44
CA ASN A 455 29.29 5.58 19.28
C ASN A 455 29.00 6.88 18.51
N THR A 456 28.94 7.99 19.23
CA THR A 456 28.44 9.27 18.73
C THR A 456 29.52 10.34 18.74
N ASP A 457 29.53 11.18 17.72
CA ASP A 457 29.97 12.56 17.80
C ASP A 457 28.76 13.47 18.11
N PHE A 458 28.75 14.08 19.29
CA PHE A 458 27.69 14.99 19.73
C PHE A 458 28.20 16.43 19.69
N THR A 459 27.56 17.28 18.90
CA THR A 459 27.97 18.69 18.76
C THR A 459 26.76 19.63 18.75
N THR A 460 26.76 20.63 19.62
CA THR A 460 25.85 21.79 19.52
C THR A 460 26.50 22.90 18.70
N THR A 461 25.90 23.27 17.57
CA THR A 461 26.46 24.29 16.66
C THR A 461 25.74 25.63 16.74
N THR A 462 24.48 25.62 17.16
CA THR A 462 23.59 26.78 17.23
C THR A 462 22.89 26.82 18.59
N ALA A 463 22.40 28.00 18.99
CA ALA A 463 21.67 28.16 20.26
C ALA A 463 20.48 27.18 20.33
N SER A 464 20.52 26.26 21.29
CA SER A 464 19.63 25.09 21.40
C SER A 464 19.18 24.91 22.84
N VAL A 465 18.21 24.02 23.10
CA VAL A 465 17.65 23.81 24.45
C VAL A 465 17.90 22.37 24.91
N LEU A 466 18.36 22.22 26.15
CA LEU A 466 18.28 20.97 26.90
C LEU A 466 17.19 21.12 27.96
N GLN A 467 16.08 20.40 27.77
CA GLN A 467 15.00 20.32 28.74
C GLN A 467 15.20 19.10 29.65
N ILE A 468 15.20 19.32 30.96
CA ILE A 468 15.37 18.27 31.97
C ILE A 468 14.21 18.32 32.95
N GLU A 469 13.51 17.21 33.11
CA GLU A 469 12.54 17.00 34.16
C GLU A 469 13.21 16.52 35.45
N LEU A 470 12.82 17.09 36.59
CA LEU A 470 13.28 16.72 37.93
C LEU A 470 12.11 16.39 38.85
N SER A 471 12.24 15.35 39.67
CA SER A 471 11.28 15.04 40.74
C SER A 471 11.96 14.30 41.88
N GLY A 472 11.80 14.80 43.11
CA GLY A 472 12.34 14.14 44.29
C GLY A 472 13.87 14.02 44.19
N SER A 473 14.39 12.82 43.99
CA SER A 473 15.82 12.53 43.84
C SER A 473 16.21 12.04 42.45
N SER A 474 15.31 12.19 41.47
CA SER A 474 15.47 11.65 40.13
C SER A 474 15.40 12.77 39.09
N SER A 475 16.07 12.56 37.98
CA SER A 475 16.17 13.51 36.88
C SER A 475 16.19 12.80 35.54
N ASP A 476 15.82 13.53 34.50
CA ASP A 476 16.24 13.21 33.15
C ASP A 476 17.76 13.20 33.02
N GLN A 477 18.26 12.33 32.13
CA GLN A 477 19.67 12.20 31.86
C GLN A 477 19.95 12.00 30.37
N LEU A 478 21.03 12.61 29.91
CA LEU A 478 21.75 12.21 28.71
C LEU A 478 22.96 11.37 29.11
N VAL A 479 23.02 10.15 28.57
CA VAL A 479 24.12 9.21 28.84
C VAL A 479 24.85 8.91 27.55
N PHE A 480 26.16 9.11 27.54
CA PHE A 480 27.03 8.83 26.40
C PHE A 480 27.85 7.57 26.66
N GLN A 481 27.85 6.66 25.70
CA GLN A 481 28.56 5.39 25.73
C GLN A 481 29.49 5.28 24.52
N ASN A 482 30.78 5.20 24.79
CA ASN A 482 31.84 5.13 23.79
C ASN A 482 31.74 6.26 22.75
N PRO A 483 31.61 7.54 23.15
CA PRO A 483 31.60 8.62 22.17
C PRO A 483 32.91 8.60 21.39
N THR A 484 32.81 8.83 20.08
CA THR A 484 33.94 8.73 19.14
C THR A 484 34.85 9.94 19.19
N SER A 485 34.35 11.05 19.75
CA SER A 485 35.10 12.28 20.02
C SER A 485 34.69 12.90 21.38
N VAL A 486 35.05 14.17 21.59
CA VAL A 486 34.63 14.94 22.76
C VAL A 486 33.15 15.29 22.60
N VAL A 487 32.34 15.04 23.63
CA VAL A 487 30.93 15.49 23.66
C VAL A 487 30.93 17.02 23.80
N ASN A 488 30.55 17.73 22.74
CA ASN A 488 30.60 19.19 22.68
C ASN A 488 29.20 19.80 22.84
N ILE A 489 28.90 20.31 24.03
CA ILE A 489 27.63 21.02 24.31
C ILE A 489 27.64 22.49 23.87
N GLY A 490 28.71 22.93 23.21
CA GLY A 490 28.91 24.32 22.81
C GLY A 490 29.28 25.24 23.97
N THR A 491 30.01 26.32 23.68
CA THR A 491 30.34 27.34 24.68
C THR A 491 29.21 28.35 24.77
N GLY A 492 28.26 28.12 25.68
CA GLY A 492 27.11 29.00 25.89
C GLY A 492 26.02 28.88 24.82
N LEU A 493 25.99 27.77 24.06
CA LEU A 493 25.00 27.52 23.02
C LEU A 493 23.81 26.70 23.52
N LEU A 494 24.03 25.76 24.44
CA LEU A 494 22.97 24.94 25.00
C LEU A 494 22.37 25.62 26.23
N ASP A 495 21.11 26.05 26.14
CA ASP A 495 20.34 26.59 27.26
C ASP A 495 19.74 25.46 28.09
N LEU A 496 19.84 25.56 29.41
CA LEU A 496 19.34 24.54 30.34
C LEU A 496 17.97 24.95 30.87
N ASN A 497 16.93 24.24 30.44
CA ASN A 497 15.56 24.45 30.90
C ASN A 497 15.15 23.33 31.88
N LEU A 498 14.88 23.68 33.15
CA LEU A 498 14.44 22.72 34.16
C LEU A 498 12.93 22.74 34.36
N VAL A 499 12.32 21.55 34.26
CA VAL A 499 10.91 21.31 34.54
C VAL A 499 10.79 20.51 35.84
N LEU A 500 10.32 21.14 36.91
CA LEU A 500 10.12 20.45 38.19
C LEU A 500 8.75 19.74 38.19
N LEU A 501 8.74 18.42 38.19
CA LEU A 501 7.54 17.60 38.37
C LEU A 501 7.21 17.36 39.85
N GLY A 502 8.20 17.56 40.72
CA GLY A 502 8.09 17.45 42.18
C GLY A 502 9.12 18.32 42.87
N ALA A 503 8.93 18.55 44.18
CA ALA A 503 9.91 19.26 44.99
C ALA A 503 11.27 18.51 44.98
N PRO A 504 12.38 19.19 44.63
CA PRO A 504 13.72 18.62 44.71
C PRO A 504 14.07 18.19 46.13
N THR A 505 14.74 17.06 46.27
CA THR A 505 15.26 16.60 47.57
C THR A 505 16.44 17.48 47.98
N LEU A 506 16.44 17.97 49.22
CA LEU A 506 17.52 18.80 49.75
C LEU A 506 18.85 18.04 49.74
N SER A 507 19.90 18.74 49.32
CA SER A 507 21.25 18.22 49.12
C SER A 507 21.35 17.08 48.09
N ALA A 508 20.33 16.88 47.24
CA ALA A 508 20.42 15.94 46.16
C ALA A 508 21.29 16.48 45.02
N THR A 509 21.95 15.55 44.35
CA THR A 509 22.71 15.77 43.12
C THR A 509 22.01 15.05 41.98
N TYR A 510 21.84 15.74 40.85
CA TYR A 510 21.23 15.22 39.64
C TYR A 510 22.27 15.20 38.53
N ASN A 511 22.53 14.03 37.96
CA ASN A 511 23.36 13.92 36.77
C ASN A 511 22.52 14.37 35.58
N LEU A 512 22.95 15.38 34.86
CA LEU A 512 22.27 15.82 33.63
C LEU A 512 22.89 15.14 32.41
N LEU A 513 24.22 15.20 32.34
CA LEU A 513 25.00 14.57 31.28
C LEU A 513 26.07 13.69 31.93
N SER A 514 26.29 12.51 31.36
CA SER A 514 27.39 11.64 31.81
C SER A 514 27.98 10.82 30.66
N ILE A 515 29.29 10.57 30.72
CA ILE A 515 29.96 9.57 29.90
C ILE A 515 30.13 8.32 30.77
N SER A 516 29.39 7.26 30.46
CA SER A 516 29.39 6.02 31.25
C SER A 516 30.47 5.03 30.82
N SER A 517 30.97 5.12 29.59
CA SER A 517 32.08 4.31 29.08
C SER A 517 32.79 4.97 27.90
N GLY A 518 34.09 4.71 27.73
CA GLY A 518 34.89 5.27 26.63
C GLY A 518 34.96 6.81 26.62
N GLY A 519 35.41 7.40 25.50
CA GLY A 519 35.32 8.84 25.24
C GLY A 519 36.49 9.72 25.69
N SER A 520 36.45 10.99 25.25
CA SER A 520 37.48 12.02 25.52
C SER A 520 37.00 13.15 26.44
N GLY A 521 35.83 12.98 27.08
CA GLY A 521 35.24 13.96 27.99
C GLY A 521 34.13 14.82 27.37
N ILE A 522 33.59 15.72 28.17
CA ILE A 522 32.57 16.73 27.83
C ILE A 522 33.26 18.10 27.76
N SER A 523 32.94 18.90 26.75
CA SER A 523 33.42 20.27 26.60
C SER A 523 32.27 21.26 26.37
N GLY A 524 32.50 22.52 26.73
CA GLY A 524 31.50 23.58 26.69
C GLY A 524 30.89 23.90 28.06
N TYR A 525 29.89 24.78 28.06
CA TYR A 525 29.12 25.19 29.25
C TYR A 525 27.74 25.66 28.81
N PHE A 526 26.75 25.55 29.71
CA PHE A 526 25.39 26.01 29.41
C PHE A 526 25.32 27.53 29.28
N ALA A 527 24.38 28.02 28.46
CA ALA A 527 24.12 29.43 28.29
C ALA A 527 23.85 30.10 29.66
N GLY A 528 24.55 31.21 29.94
CA GLY A 528 24.42 31.94 31.22
C GLY A 528 25.03 31.26 32.45
N LEU A 529 25.64 30.07 32.31
CA LEU A 529 26.24 29.31 33.41
C LEU A 529 27.71 28.89 33.11
N PRO A 530 28.62 29.83 32.80
CA PRO A 530 29.99 29.50 32.36
C PRO A 530 30.89 28.78 33.37
N ASN A 531 30.58 28.84 34.67
CA ASN A 531 31.44 28.31 35.73
C ASN A 531 30.73 27.28 36.61
N SER A 532 31.49 26.32 37.13
CA SER A 532 31.04 25.47 38.23
C SER A 532 30.71 26.34 39.45
N GLY A 533 29.53 26.16 40.03
CA GLY A 533 28.98 26.96 41.13
C GLY A 533 27.98 28.02 40.67
N ASP A 534 27.86 28.29 39.37
CA ASP A 534 26.84 29.21 38.86
C ASP A 534 25.44 28.70 39.21
N LEU A 535 24.57 29.64 39.55
CA LEU A 535 23.24 29.36 40.08
C LEU A 535 22.19 29.48 39.00
N LEU A 536 21.30 28.50 38.95
CA LEU A 536 20.08 28.55 38.17
C LEU A 536 18.88 28.36 39.10
N THR A 537 17.73 28.91 38.74
CA THR A 537 16.52 28.80 39.55
C THR A 537 15.40 28.18 38.72
N ALA A 538 14.70 27.20 39.29
CA ALA A 538 13.48 26.61 38.74
C ALA A 538 12.39 26.60 39.81
N SER A 539 11.12 26.64 39.43
CA SER A 539 10.02 26.73 40.40
C SER A 539 9.10 25.52 40.34
N TYR A 540 8.66 25.04 41.50
CA TYR A 540 7.62 24.01 41.63
C TYR A 540 6.49 24.57 42.49
N LEU A 541 5.26 24.57 41.95
CA LEU A 541 4.08 25.14 42.62
C LEU A 541 4.29 26.57 43.16
N GLY A 542 5.08 27.38 42.43
CA GLY A 542 5.41 28.76 42.80
C GLY A 542 6.55 28.91 43.83
N THR A 543 7.06 27.81 44.39
CA THR A 543 8.25 27.83 45.25
C THR A 543 9.52 27.76 44.39
N PRO A 544 10.42 28.76 44.47
CA PRO A 544 11.67 28.73 43.74
C PRO A 544 12.69 27.81 44.42
N TYR A 545 13.42 27.04 43.63
CA TYR A 545 14.53 26.20 44.04
C TYR A 545 15.77 26.63 43.27
N SER A 546 16.88 26.82 43.99
CA SER A 546 18.17 27.14 43.39
C SER A 546 19.03 25.90 43.25
N PHE A 547 19.73 25.79 42.14
CA PHE A 547 20.66 24.71 41.84
C PHE A 547 22.01 25.31 41.45
N SER A 548 23.09 24.71 41.93
CA SER A 548 24.44 25.03 41.46
C SER A 548 24.86 24.00 40.42
N VAL A 549 25.34 24.46 39.27
CA VAL A 549 25.90 23.56 38.23
C VAL A 549 27.34 23.17 38.55
N SER A 550 27.74 21.96 38.20
CA SER A 550 29.13 21.51 38.24
C SER A 550 29.53 20.87 36.92
N TYR A 551 30.62 21.36 36.35
CA TYR A 551 31.25 20.80 35.16
C TYR A 551 32.47 19.98 35.55
N SER A 552 32.49 18.71 35.15
CA SER A 552 33.64 17.82 35.26
C SER A 552 33.92 17.18 33.91
N THR A 553 35.07 16.52 33.77
CA THR A 553 35.47 15.90 32.50
C THR A 553 34.42 14.94 31.94
N ASN A 554 33.75 14.15 32.79
CA ASN A 554 32.84 13.09 32.33
C ASN A 554 31.39 13.27 32.80
N THR A 555 31.09 14.29 33.61
CA THR A 555 29.74 14.52 34.12
C THR A 555 29.44 16.01 34.23
N ILE A 556 28.19 16.37 33.95
CA ILE A 556 27.61 17.67 34.30
C ILE A 556 26.47 17.41 35.27
N GLN A 557 26.51 18.08 36.42
CA GLN A 557 25.60 17.83 37.53
C GLN A 557 24.95 19.11 38.03
N LEU A 558 23.76 18.96 38.61
CA LEU A 558 23.12 19.97 39.45
C LEU A 558 23.12 19.50 40.90
N ALA A 559 23.38 20.41 41.82
CA ALA A 559 23.14 20.19 43.25
C ALA A 559 22.13 21.21 43.77
N THR A 560 21.15 20.77 44.55
CA THR A 560 20.23 21.70 45.21
C THR A 560 21.01 22.57 46.19
N VAL A 561 20.78 23.88 46.15
CA VAL A 561 21.37 24.83 47.10
C VAL A 561 20.37 25.02 48.25
N PRO A 562 20.73 24.67 49.50
CA PRO A 562 19.86 24.90 50.64
C PRO A 562 19.50 26.39 50.76
N GLU A 563 18.21 26.68 50.97
CA GLU A 563 17.78 28.07 51.14
C GLU A 563 18.53 28.73 52.33
N PRO A 564 18.99 29.99 52.18
CA PRO A 564 19.66 30.71 53.28
C PRO A 564 18.83 30.76 54.56
N GLY A 565 17.49 30.76 54.45
CA GLY A 565 16.56 30.79 55.57
C GLY A 565 16.65 29.56 56.47
N MET A 566 16.95 28.37 55.95
CA MET A 566 17.08 27.15 56.75
C MET A 566 18.34 27.16 57.61
N ALA A 567 19.46 27.66 57.08
CA ALA A 567 20.68 27.84 57.86
C ALA A 567 20.47 28.88 58.99
N ALA A 568 19.74 29.96 58.70
CA ALA A 568 19.39 30.97 59.68
C ALA A 568 18.45 30.44 60.79
N LEU A 569 17.44 29.64 60.45
CA LEU A 569 16.52 29.01 61.41
C LEU A 569 17.20 27.94 62.27
N LEU A 570 18.10 27.14 61.68
CA LEU A 570 18.90 26.17 62.42
C LEU A 570 19.87 26.87 63.38
N GLY A 571 20.53 27.93 62.92
CA GLY A 571 21.39 28.79 63.74
C GLY A 571 20.62 29.46 64.89
N ALA A 572 19.44 30.00 64.61
CA ALA A 572 18.57 30.60 65.62
C ALA A 572 18.04 29.57 66.63
N GLY A 573 17.66 28.37 66.15
CA GLY A 573 17.20 27.26 67.00
C GLY A 573 18.29 26.71 67.91
N LEU A 574 19.51 26.51 67.39
CA LEU A 574 20.68 26.11 68.18
C LEU A 574 21.08 27.20 69.18
N GLY A 575 21.06 28.47 68.76
CA GLY A 575 21.27 29.60 69.66
C GLY A 575 20.26 29.62 70.81
N TRP A 576 18.98 29.36 70.52
CA TRP A 576 17.93 29.30 71.53
C TRP A 576 18.09 28.11 72.50
N LEU A 577 18.50 26.93 72.01
CA LEU A 577 18.81 25.77 72.84
C LEU A 577 20.01 26.01 73.78
N ILE A 578 21.05 26.68 73.29
CA ILE A 578 22.21 27.08 74.10
C ILE A 578 21.77 28.06 75.21
N VAL A 579 20.97 29.07 74.86
CA VAL A 579 20.42 30.03 75.83
C VAL A 579 19.54 29.34 76.88
N ARG A 580 18.73 28.34 76.48
CA ARG A 580 17.87 27.58 77.41
C ARG A 580 18.68 26.62 78.29
N GLY A 581 19.74 26.00 77.77
CA GLY A 581 20.68 25.18 78.52
C GLY A 581 21.46 25.99 79.56
N MET A 582 21.88 27.20 79.22
CA MET A 582 22.52 28.13 80.15
C MET A 582 21.57 28.58 81.27
N ARG A 583 20.27 28.79 80.98
CA ARG A 583 19.28 29.12 82.02
C ARG A 583 19.02 27.97 82.99
N ARG A 584 19.08 26.70 82.56
CA ARG A 584 18.91 25.54 83.46
C ARG A 584 20.12 25.25 84.35
N ARG A 585 21.32 25.72 84.02
CA ARG A 585 22.52 25.60 84.87
C ARG A 585 22.67 26.72 85.91
N ARG A 586 21.73 27.67 85.95
CA ARG A 586 21.69 28.79 86.90
C ARG A 586 20.46 28.77 87.83
N GLY A 587 19.75 27.63 87.88
CA GLY A 587 18.67 27.37 88.83
C GLY A 587 19.16 26.42 89.91
#